data_AF-X1L2X5-F1
#
_entry.id   AF-X1L2X5-F1
#
_cell.length_a   1.000
_cell.length_b   1.000
_cell.length_c   1.000
_cell.angle_alpha   90.00
_cell.angle_beta   90.00
_cell.angle_gamma   90.00
#
_symmetry.space_group_name_H-M   'P 1'
#
loop_
_entity.id
_entity.type
_entity.pdbx_description
1 polymer ?
#
loop_
_entity_poly.entity_id
_entity_poly.type
_entity_poly.pdbx_seq_one_letter_code
_entity_poly.pdbx_strand_id
1 'polypeptide(L)'
;MGKGEFEEVSGGLRGLMKRFFGGRRAERLETTLERHRILLKLSRSLSEAGGLRHLLRLIADQTGSFLKAERAIVFLLDRKNFELWSLFGEGEAREIRFPADRGIAGSVATTGQVINTTDAYKDSRFNSEIDKKTGYR
;
A
#
# COMPACT_ATOMS: atom_id res chain seq x y z
N MET A 1 -34.74 -30.13 -29.98
CA MET A 1 -33.94 -30.37 -28.75
C MET A 1 -32.65 -29.58 -28.86
N GLY A 2 -32.43 -28.57 -28.03
CA GLY A 2 -31.21 -27.78 -28.10
C GLY A 2 -31.40 -26.32 -27.71
N LYS A 3 -31.12 -26.04 -26.43
CA LYS A 3 -30.67 -24.77 -25.80
C LYS A 3 -31.09 -24.71 -24.33
N GLY A 4 -32.27 -25.23 -23.97
CA GLY A 4 -32.77 -25.24 -22.58
C GLY A 4 -31.99 -26.15 -21.63
N GLU A 5 -31.64 -27.37 -22.06
CA GLU A 5 -30.95 -28.35 -21.20
C GLU A 5 -29.50 -27.94 -20.87
N PHE A 6 -28.83 -27.15 -21.70
CA PHE A 6 -27.45 -26.70 -21.45
C PHE A 6 -27.37 -25.53 -20.45
N GLU A 7 -28.37 -24.65 -20.41
CA GLU A 7 -28.43 -23.59 -19.39
C GLU A 7 -28.78 -24.14 -18.01
N GLU A 8 -29.64 -25.16 -17.95
CA GLU A 8 -30.05 -25.79 -16.70
C GLU A 8 -28.88 -26.58 -16.06
N VAL A 9 -28.06 -27.25 -16.88
CA VAL A 9 -26.83 -27.92 -16.42
C VAL A 9 -25.74 -26.92 -15.99
N SER A 10 -25.60 -25.78 -16.68
CA SER A 10 -24.68 -24.70 -16.30
C SER A 10 -25.05 -24.03 -14.97
N GLY A 11 -26.34 -23.75 -14.76
CA GLY A 11 -26.87 -23.23 -13.51
C GLY A 11 -26.73 -24.23 -12.36
N GLY A 12 -26.99 -25.51 -12.65
CA GLY A 12 -26.77 -26.62 -11.73
C GLY A 12 -25.31 -26.75 -11.30
N LEU A 13 -24.35 -26.64 -12.23
CA LEU A 13 -22.92 -26.72 -11.96
C LEU A 13 -22.41 -25.49 -11.19
N ARG A 14 -22.90 -24.28 -11.49
CA ARG A 14 -22.62 -23.06 -10.67
C ARG A 14 -23.16 -23.20 -9.25
N GLY A 15 -24.37 -23.74 -9.09
CA GLY A 15 -24.98 -24.01 -7.79
C GLY A 15 -24.26 -25.11 -7.02
N LEU A 16 -23.77 -26.14 -7.72
CA LEU A 16 -22.94 -27.21 -7.16
C LEU A 16 -21.57 -26.66 -6.72
N MET A 17 -20.92 -25.84 -7.55
CA MET A 17 -19.65 -25.20 -7.20
C MET A 17 -19.79 -24.25 -6.01
N LYS A 18 -20.86 -23.46 -5.90
CA LYS A 18 -21.14 -22.61 -4.72
C LYS A 18 -21.42 -23.42 -3.44
N ARG A 19 -22.04 -24.60 -3.55
CA ARG A 19 -22.33 -25.49 -2.41
C ARG A 19 -21.12 -26.31 -1.95
N PHE A 20 -20.30 -26.79 -2.89
CA PHE A 20 -19.10 -27.59 -2.58
C PHE A 20 -17.90 -26.73 -2.19
N PHE A 21 -17.70 -25.60 -2.89
CA PHE A 21 -16.77 -24.55 -2.49
C PHE A 21 -17.58 -23.45 -1.81
N GLY A 22 -18.05 -23.71 -0.59
CA GLY A 22 -18.76 -22.72 0.21
C GLY A 22 -18.05 -21.37 0.11
N GLY A 23 -18.79 -20.29 -0.17
CA GLY A 23 -18.22 -19.00 -0.65
C GLY A 23 -16.98 -18.51 0.10
N ARG A 24 -16.87 -18.81 1.40
CA ARG A 24 -15.69 -18.52 2.23
C ARG A 24 -14.39 -19.27 1.84
N ARG A 25 -14.44 -20.39 1.12
CA ARG A 25 -13.27 -21.14 0.61
C ARG A 25 -12.81 -20.59 -0.73
N ALA A 26 -13.73 -20.32 -1.65
CA ALA A 26 -13.41 -19.69 -2.93
C ALA A 26 -12.86 -18.27 -2.74
N GLU A 27 -13.49 -17.47 -1.87
CA GLU A 27 -13.02 -16.12 -1.51
C GLU A 27 -11.66 -16.14 -0.82
N ARG A 28 -11.40 -17.14 0.06
CA ARG A 28 -10.05 -17.36 0.63
C ARG A 28 -9.04 -17.74 -0.43
N LEU A 29 -9.41 -18.59 -1.39
CA LEU A 29 -8.53 -19.00 -2.48
C LEU A 29 -8.18 -17.81 -3.37
N GLU A 30 -9.18 -17.00 -3.76
CA GLU A 30 -8.98 -15.76 -4.52
C GLU A 30 -8.11 -14.78 -3.76
N THR A 31 -8.36 -14.58 -2.46
CA THR A 31 -7.52 -13.73 -1.60
C THR A 31 -6.08 -14.25 -1.52
N THR A 32 -5.91 -15.56 -1.37
CA THR A 32 -4.58 -16.21 -1.35
C THR A 32 -3.86 -16.05 -2.69
N LEU A 33 -4.56 -16.26 -3.81
CA LEU A 33 -4.01 -16.08 -5.15
C LEU A 33 -3.61 -14.62 -5.40
N GLU A 34 -4.43 -13.66 -4.99
CA GLU A 34 -4.10 -12.25 -5.14
C GLU A 34 -2.89 -11.86 -4.26
N ARG A 35 -2.83 -12.35 -3.02
CA ARG A 35 -1.65 -12.18 -2.16
C ARG A 35 -0.38 -12.73 -2.81
N HIS A 36 -0.42 -13.94 -3.37
CA HIS A 36 0.73 -14.53 -4.05
C HIS A 36 1.12 -13.75 -5.32
N ARG A 37 0.15 -13.27 -6.09
CA ARG A 37 0.39 -12.46 -7.28
C ARG A 37 1.07 -11.13 -6.93
N ILE A 38 0.63 -10.47 -5.85
CA ILE A 38 1.27 -9.26 -5.34
C ILE A 38 2.72 -9.57 -4.92
N LEU A 39 2.92 -10.64 -4.13
CA LEU A 39 4.27 -11.05 -3.71
C LEU A 39 5.21 -11.32 -4.89
N LEU A 40 4.75 -12.02 -5.93
CA LEU A 40 5.55 -12.27 -7.13
C LEU A 40 5.88 -10.98 -7.89
N LYS A 41 4.92 -10.04 -8.00
CA LYS A 41 5.19 -8.70 -8.57
C LYS A 41 6.27 -7.97 -7.78
N LEU A 42 6.15 -7.93 -6.44
CA LEU A 42 7.12 -7.27 -5.57
C LEU A 42 8.51 -7.92 -5.68
N SER A 43 8.57 -9.26 -5.68
CA SER A 43 9.82 -10.01 -5.83
C SER A 43 10.50 -9.72 -7.17
N ARG A 44 9.73 -9.69 -8.27
CA ARG A 44 10.26 -9.36 -9.60
C ARG A 44 10.79 -7.93 -9.63
N SER A 45 10.03 -6.96 -9.11
CA SER A 45 10.46 -5.57 -9.00
C SER A 45 11.70 -5.38 -8.13
N LEU A 46 11.91 -6.24 -7.12
CA LEU A 46 13.14 -6.24 -6.30
C LEU A 46 14.34 -6.82 -7.07
N SER A 47 14.13 -7.82 -7.92
CA SER A 47 15.16 -8.44 -8.76
C SER A 47 15.54 -7.60 -9.99
N GLU A 48 14.69 -6.65 -10.39
CA GLU A 48 15.01 -5.67 -11.43
C GLU A 48 16.07 -4.67 -10.95
N ALA A 49 16.81 -4.07 -11.87
CA ALA A 49 18.00 -3.24 -11.62
C ALA A 49 17.78 -2.00 -10.71
N GLY A 50 16.57 -1.76 -10.22
CA GLY A 50 16.19 -0.64 -9.36
C GLY A 50 16.19 -0.92 -7.84
N GLY A 51 16.27 -2.19 -7.41
CA GLY A 51 16.39 -2.57 -5.99
C GLY A 51 15.30 -2.01 -5.07
N LEU A 52 15.61 -1.82 -3.78
CA LEU A 52 14.67 -1.32 -2.75
C LEU A 52 14.05 0.04 -3.13
N ARG A 53 14.83 0.94 -3.74
CA ARG A 53 14.36 2.27 -4.14
C ARG A 53 13.21 2.19 -5.15
N HIS A 54 13.33 1.31 -6.14
CA HIS A 54 12.27 1.08 -7.12
C HIS A 54 11.02 0.49 -6.48
N LEU A 55 11.18 -0.47 -5.56
CA LEU A 55 10.09 -1.09 -4.82
C LEU A 55 9.29 -0.07 -3.99
N LEU A 56 9.98 0.79 -3.22
CA LEU A 56 9.33 1.81 -2.39
C LEU A 56 8.53 2.80 -3.23
N ARG A 57 9.08 3.24 -4.37
CA ARG A 57 8.39 4.12 -5.30
C ARG A 57 7.15 3.44 -5.88
N LEU A 58 7.27 2.18 -6.31
CA LEU A 58 6.12 1.43 -6.83
C LEU A 58 5.01 1.31 -5.78
N ILE A 59 5.34 1.02 -4.52
CA ILE A 59 4.35 0.95 -3.43
C ILE A 59 3.68 2.31 -3.22
N ALA A 60 4.46 3.39 -3.15
CA ALA A 60 3.94 4.75 -2.99
C ALA A 60 2.99 5.11 -4.15
N ASP A 61 3.43 4.94 -5.39
CA ASP A 61 2.67 5.30 -6.59
C ASP A 61 1.35 4.52 -6.68
N GLN A 62 1.39 3.19 -6.46
CA GLN A 62 0.20 2.35 -6.47
C GLN A 62 -0.77 2.73 -5.33
N THR A 63 -0.26 3.04 -4.14
CA THR A 63 -1.08 3.43 -2.99
C THR A 63 -1.72 4.80 -3.23
N GLY A 64 -0.96 5.78 -3.72
CA GLY A 64 -1.46 7.11 -4.04
C GLY A 64 -2.54 7.07 -5.12
N SER A 65 -2.30 6.32 -6.19
CA SER A 65 -3.28 6.11 -7.26
C SER A 65 -4.57 5.46 -6.76
N PHE A 66 -4.47 4.39 -5.96
CA PHE A 66 -5.62 3.69 -5.40
C PHE A 66 -6.46 4.56 -4.47
N LEU A 67 -5.81 5.36 -3.61
CA LEU A 67 -6.47 6.26 -2.68
C LEU A 67 -6.90 7.59 -3.32
N LYS A 68 -6.56 7.82 -4.60
CA LYS A 68 -6.72 9.12 -5.29
C LYS A 68 -6.07 10.27 -4.49
N ALA A 69 -4.95 9.99 -3.84
CA ALA A 69 -4.20 10.97 -3.07
C ALA A 69 -3.26 11.77 -3.97
N GLU A 70 -3.05 13.04 -3.65
CA GLU A 70 -2.09 13.90 -4.35
C GLU A 70 -0.65 13.37 -4.21
N ARG A 71 -0.31 12.87 -3.01
CA ARG A 71 1.00 12.29 -2.69
C ARG A 71 0.85 11.10 -1.75
N ALA A 72 1.71 10.11 -1.94
CA ALA A 72 1.91 9.00 -1.02
C ALA A 72 3.40 8.85 -0.76
N ILE A 73 3.78 8.63 0.50
CA ILE A 73 5.18 8.57 0.94
C ILE A 73 5.35 7.33 1.82
N VAL A 74 6.43 6.58 1.58
CA VAL A 74 6.78 5.40 2.38
C VAL A 74 8.05 5.69 3.18
N PHE A 75 7.90 5.81 4.49
CA PHE A 75 9.03 5.98 5.40
C PHE A 75 9.61 4.64 5.84
N LEU A 76 10.94 4.57 5.91
CA LEU A 76 11.70 3.50 6.53
C LEU A 76 12.29 3.97 7.86
N LEU A 77 12.28 3.07 8.86
CA LEU A 77 12.86 3.32 10.17
C LEU A 77 14.32 2.89 10.20
N ASP A 78 15.23 3.86 10.35
CA ASP A 78 16.61 3.61 10.75
C ASP A 78 16.67 3.46 12.27
N ARG A 79 16.72 2.20 12.73
CA ARG A 79 16.73 1.87 14.17
C ARG A 79 18.02 2.31 14.88
N LYS A 80 19.14 2.40 14.16
CA LYS A 80 20.44 2.73 14.76
C LYS A 80 20.48 4.20 15.16
N ASN A 81 19.96 5.07 14.29
CA ASN A 81 19.92 6.52 14.51
C ASN A 81 18.58 7.00 15.07
N PHE A 82 17.58 6.12 15.14
CA PHE A 82 16.20 6.44 15.54
C PHE A 82 15.57 7.53 14.67
N GLU A 83 15.66 7.34 13.35
CA GLU A 83 15.19 8.29 12.35
C GLU A 83 14.25 7.63 11.35
N LEU A 84 13.29 8.40 10.87
CA LEU A 84 12.51 8.04 9.69
C LEU A 84 13.14 8.69 8.47
N TRP A 85 13.28 7.91 7.40
CA TRP A 85 13.73 8.42 6.12
C TRP A 85 12.86 7.92 4.97
N SER A 86 12.72 8.73 3.92
CA SER A 86 11.99 8.37 2.71
C SER A 86 12.69 8.92 1.48
N LEU A 87 12.49 8.21 0.37
CA LEU A 87 12.88 8.64 -0.95
C LEU A 87 11.71 9.43 -1.55
N PHE A 88 11.95 10.64 -2.03
CA PHE A 88 10.93 11.41 -2.74
C PHE A 88 10.54 10.72 -4.06
N GLY A 89 9.23 10.69 -4.34
CA GLY A 89 8.68 10.27 -5.64
C GLY A 89 8.58 11.48 -6.58
N GLU A 90 9.05 11.27 -7.82
CA GLU A 90 9.14 12.18 -8.98
C GLU A 90 9.49 13.66 -8.76
N GLY A 91 10.64 14.08 -9.29
CA GLY A 91 10.98 15.49 -9.56
C GLY A 91 12.13 16.06 -8.74
N GLU A 92 12.28 15.70 -7.47
CA GLU A 92 13.35 16.27 -6.63
C GLU A 92 14.06 15.20 -5.78
N ALA A 93 15.32 14.95 -6.11
CA ALA A 93 16.20 13.97 -5.46
C ALA A 93 16.70 14.45 -4.07
N ARG A 94 15.79 14.72 -3.13
CA ARG A 94 16.16 14.99 -1.73
C ARG A 94 15.57 13.92 -0.83
N GLU A 95 16.41 13.31 -0.02
CA GLU A 95 15.98 12.40 1.05
C GLU A 95 15.22 13.20 2.11
N ILE A 96 14.02 12.76 2.50
CA ILE A 96 13.39 13.25 3.73
C ILE A 96 14.01 12.44 4.87
N ARG A 97 14.51 13.12 5.89
CA ARG A 97 15.01 12.47 7.10
C ARG A 97 14.72 13.31 8.35
N PHE A 98 14.19 12.69 9.40
CA PHE A 98 13.89 13.34 10.68
C PHE A 98 13.76 12.31 11.82
N PRO A 99 13.82 12.73 13.11
CA PRO A 99 13.69 11.82 14.25
C PRO A 99 12.39 11.02 14.25
N ALA A 100 12.47 9.74 14.63
CA ALA A 100 11.34 8.80 14.54
C ALA A 100 10.20 9.07 15.54
N ASP A 101 10.35 10.03 16.45
CA ASP A 101 9.33 10.50 17.39
C ASP A 101 8.69 11.84 16.98
N ARG A 102 9.06 12.40 15.81
CA ARG A 102 8.56 13.69 15.33
C ARG A 102 7.56 13.54 14.19
N GLY A 103 6.60 14.47 14.13
CA GLY A 103 5.59 14.46 13.08
C GLY A 103 4.47 13.44 13.33
N ILE A 104 3.47 13.48 12.45
CA ILE A 104 2.43 12.46 12.40
C ILE A 104 3.06 11.09 12.08
N ALA A 105 4.00 11.04 11.13
CA ALA A 105 4.72 9.81 10.78
C ALA A 105 5.50 9.22 11.97
N GLY A 106 6.18 10.05 12.76
CA GLY A 106 6.86 9.58 13.97
C GLY A 106 5.91 9.11 15.06
N SER A 107 4.74 9.75 15.19
CA SER A 107 3.69 9.29 16.10
C SER A 107 3.16 7.90 15.71
N VAL A 108 2.97 7.64 14.41
CA VAL A 108 2.63 6.29 13.92
C VAL A 108 3.78 5.31 14.18
N ALA A 109 5.03 5.69 13.90
CA ALA A 109 6.18 4.80 14.05
C ALA A 109 6.42 4.37 15.51
N THR A 110 6.15 5.25 16.47
CA THR A 110 6.32 4.99 17.90
C THR A 110 5.14 4.24 18.52
N THR A 111 3.91 4.52 18.09
CA THR A 111 2.69 3.94 18.70
C THR A 111 2.15 2.72 17.96
N GLY A 112 2.47 2.57 16.67
CA GLY A 112 1.87 1.59 15.78
C GLY A 112 0.39 1.85 15.45
N GLN A 113 -0.19 2.97 15.90
CA GLN A 113 -1.59 3.29 15.67
C GLN A 113 -1.79 4.07 14.36
N VAL A 114 -2.82 3.69 13.62
CA VAL A 114 -3.23 4.42 12.41
C VAL A 114 -3.78 5.79 12.79
N ILE A 115 -3.29 6.83 12.13
CA ILE A 115 -3.75 8.21 12.31
C ILE A 115 -4.40 8.68 11.00
N ASN A 116 -5.62 9.19 11.10
CA ASN A 116 -6.34 9.85 10.01
C ASN A 116 -6.74 11.25 10.49
N THR A 117 -6.31 12.30 9.79
CA THR A 117 -6.63 13.69 10.09
C THR A 117 -7.16 14.39 8.86
N THR A 118 -8.16 15.25 9.04
CA THR A 118 -8.74 16.06 7.96
C THR A 118 -7.91 17.31 7.67
N ASP A 119 -7.06 17.73 8.60
CA ASP A 119 -6.17 18.89 8.45
C ASP A 119 -4.88 18.66 9.25
N ALA A 120 -3.79 18.38 8.54
CA ALA A 120 -2.51 18.12 9.16
C ALA A 120 -1.95 19.36 9.88
N TYR A 121 -2.20 20.59 9.40
CA TYR A 121 -1.62 21.80 10.00
C TYR A 121 -2.25 22.16 11.35
N LYS A 122 -3.44 21.62 11.63
CA LYS A 122 -4.10 21.74 12.94
C LYS A 122 -3.76 20.59 13.89
N ASP A 123 -3.11 19.54 13.40
CA ASP A 123 -2.68 18.43 14.24
C ASP A 123 -1.44 18.84 15.04
N SER A 124 -1.52 18.76 16.37
CA SER A 124 -0.41 19.16 17.26
C SER A 124 0.86 18.35 17.05
N ARG A 125 0.77 17.18 16.39
CA ARG A 125 1.91 16.32 16.09
C ARG A 125 2.59 16.70 14.78
N PHE A 126 2.00 17.58 13.97
CA PHE A 126 2.51 17.92 12.65
C PHE A 126 3.89 18.58 12.70
N ASN A 127 4.77 18.15 11.79
CA ASN A 127 6.12 18.71 11.67
C ASN A 127 6.22 19.61 10.43
N SER A 128 6.03 20.91 10.63
CA SER A 128 6.09 21.92 9.56
C SER A 128 7.49 22.14 8.98
N GLU A 129 8.55 21.64 9.62
CA GLU A 129 9.91 21.77 9.09
C GLU A 129 10.10 21.00 7.78
N ILE A 130 9.37 19.89 7.60
CA ILE A 130 9.47 19.08 6.39
C ILE A 130 8.88 19.82 5.19
N ASP A 131 7.70 20.43 5.34
CA ASP A 131 7.09 21.25 4.28
C ASP A 131 8.04 22.38 3.84
N LYS A 132 8.59 23.12 4.82
CA LYS A 132 9.56 24.20 4.55
C LYS A 132 10.80 23.71 3.79
N LYS A 133 11.33 22.54 4.16
CA LYS A 133 12.51 21.95 3.50
C LYS A 133 12.22 21.43 2.09
N THR A 134 10.97 21.05 1.83
CA THR A 134 10.54 20.39 0.59
C THR A 134 9.82 21.32 -0.36
N GLY A 135 9.54 22.56 0.05
CA GLY A 135 8.81 23.53 -0.77
C GLY A 135 7.36 23.08 -1.05
N TYR A 136 6.81 22.17 -0.25
CA TYR A 136 5.43 21.72 -0.47
C TYR A 136 4.42 22.83 -0.18
N ARG A 137 4.68 23.60 0.86
CA ARG A 137 4.01 24.86 1.21
C ARG A 137 5.00 25.83 1.82
#